data_AF-A0ABD7G0N3-F1
#
_entry.id   AF-A0ABD7G0N3-F1
#
_cell.length_a   1.000
_cell.length_b   1.000
_cell.length_c   1.000
_cell.angle_alpha   90.00
_cell.angle_beta   90.00
_cell.angle_gamma   90.00
#
_symmetry.space_group_name_H-M   'P 1'
#
loop_
_entity.id
_entity.type
_entity.pdbx_description
1 polymer ?
#
loop_
_entity_poly.entity_id
_entity_poly.type
_entity_poly.pdbx_seq_one_letter_code
_entity_poly.pdbx_strand_id
1 'polypeptide(L)'
;MKDANDKQTADLLPMPKKRGRPATGKALTPAQKQAAYRARQAENTVTVTINRADLKALKRAIALVDFFPELSTDEREALSRVESAIYQAG
;
A
#
# COMPACT_ATOMS: atom_id res chain seq x y z
N MET A 1 -10.35 -15.88 -56.97
CA MET A 1 -11.47 -15.64 -56.04
C MET A 1 -11.23 -16.52 -54.82
N LYS A 2 -11.24 -15.97 -53.60
CA LYS A 2 -11.13 -16.80 -52.39
C LYS A 2 -12.44 -17.56 -52.21
N ASP A 3 -12.35 -18.86 -51.96
CA ASP A 3 -13.52 -19.70 -51.74
C ASP A 3 -14.23 -19.29 -50.44
N ALA A 4 -15.52 -18.99 -50.52
CA ALA A 4 -16.30 -18.51 -49.39
C ALA A 4 -16.61 -19.63 -48.37
N ASN A 5 -16.46 -20.90 -48.77
CA ASN A 5 -16.71 -22.07 -47.93
C ASN A 5 -15.44 -22.70 -47.37
N ASP A 6 -14.26 -22.15 -47.65
CA ASP A 6 -13.01 -22.60 -47.05
C ASP A 6 -12.88 -22.07 -45.62
N LYS A 7 -13.47 -22.81 -44.69
CA LYS A 7 -13.39 -22.57 -43.24
C LYS A 7 -12.22 -23.28 -42.57
N GLN A 8 -11.49 -24.13 -43.30
CA GLN A 8 -10.45 -25.00 -42.72
C GLN A 8 -9.05 -24.41 -42.88
N THR A 9 -8.78 -23.70 -43.98
CA THR A 9 -7.45 -23.11 -44.23
C THR A 9 -7.12 -21.97 -43.26
N ALA A 10 -8.11 -21.33 -42.64
CA ALA A 10 -7.90 -20.25 -41.67
C ALA A 10 -7.27 -20.73 -40.35
N ASP A 11 -7.58 -21.95 -39.91
CA ASP A 11 -7.05 -22.54 -38.66
C ASP A 11 -5.62 -23.08 -38.81
N LEU A 12 -5.19 -23.36 -40.05
CA LEU A 12 -3.83 -23.81 -40.37
C LEU A 12 -2.81 -22.66 -40.45
N LEU A 13 -3.28 -21.42 -40.45
CA LEU A 13 -2.43 -20.24 -40.49
C LEU A 13 -2.16 -19.72 -39.07
N PRO A 14 -0.90 -19.45 -38.70
CA PRO A 14 -0.59 -18.83 -37.41
C PRO A 14 -1.36 -17.51 -37.28
N MET A 15 -2.25 -17.41 -36.30
CA MET A 15 -3.00 -16.17 -36.08
C MET A 15 -2.02 -15.01 -35.86
N PRO A 16 -2.20 -13.88 -36.57
CA PRO A 16 -1.31 -12.74 -36.43
C PRO A 16 -1.34 -12.22 -35.00
N LYS A 17 -0.17 -12.21 -34.36
CA LYS A 17 0.03 -11.69 -33.00
C LYS A 17 -0.56 -10.27 -32.93
N LYS A 18 -1.50 -10.04 -32.00
CA LYS A 18 -2.12 -8.72 -31.81
C LYS A 18 -1.02 -7.66 -31.73
N ARG A 19 -0.99 -6.76 -32.71
CA ARG A 19 -0.07 -5.62 -32.75
C ARG A 19 -0.39 -4.72 -31.56
N GLY A 20 0.62 -4.41 -30.75
CA GLY A 20 0.44 -3.63 -29.54
C GLY A 20 1.65 -3.72 -28.61
N ARG A 21 1.50 -3.19 -27.39
CA ARG A 21 2.55 -3.17 -26.38
C ARG A 21 3.09 -4.59 -26.17
N PRO A 22 4.42 -4.80 -26.20
CA PRO A 22 4.99 -6.09 -25.86
C PRO A 22 4.45 -6.50 -24.49
N ALA A 23 4.00 -7.75 -24.36
CA ALA A 23 3.76 -8.37 -23.07
C ALA A 23 5.12 -8.56 -22.41
N THR A 24 5.70 -7.46 -21.92
CA THR A 24 6.83 -7.49 -21.01
C THR A 24 6.26 -8.14 -19.75
N GLY A 25 6.36 -9.47 -19.64
CA GLY A 25 5.82 -10.28 -18.53
C GLY A 25 6.40 -9.95 -17.14
N LYS A 26 7.05 -8.79 -17.02
CA LYS A 26 7.56 -8.14 -15.83
C LYS A 26 6.62 -7.06 -15.28
N ALA A 27 5.58 -6.68 -16.02
CA ALA A 27 4.62 -5.67 -15.55
C ALA A 27 3.70 -6.26 -14.48
N LEU A 28 3.78 -5.74 -13.25
CA LEU A 28 2.85 -6.10 -12.19
C LEU A 28 1.43 -5.68 -12.56
N THR A 29 0.47 -6.56 -12.28
CA THR A 29 -0.95 -6.23 -12.36
C THR A 29 -1.30 -5.13 -11.33
N PRO A 30 -2.41 -4.39 -11.50
CA PRO A 30 -2.85 -3.42 -10.51
C PRO A 30 -2.98 -4.02 -9.09
N ALA A 31 -3.52 -5.24 -8.99
CA ALA A 31 -3.65 -5.96 -7.71
C ALA A 31 -2.28 -6.28 -7.08
N GLN A 32 -1.32 -6.73 -7.88
CA GLN A 32 0.04 -7.01 -7.40
C GLN A 32 0.75 -5.74 -6.93
N LYS A 33 0.55 -4.60 -7.61
CA LYS A 33 1.08 -3.31 -7.15
C LYS A 33 0.49 -2.93 -5.79
N GLN A 34 -0.83 -3.09 -5.61
CA GLN A 34 -1.48 -2.79 -4.34
C GLN A 34 -0.99 -3.71 -3.21
N ALA A 35 -0.81 -4.99 -3.49
CA ALA A 35 -0.27 -5.95 -2.52
C ALA A 35 1.17 -5.58 -2.11
N ALA A 36 2.03 -5.27 -3.07
CA ALA A 36 3.40 -4.82 -2.80
C ALA A 36 3.43 -3.50 -2.01
N TYR A 37 2.51 -2.58 -2.29
CA TYR A 37 2.36 -1.35 -1.51
C TYR A 37 1.95 -1.65 -0.06
N ARG A 38 0.94 -2.49 0.16
CA ARG A 38 0.52 -2.88 1.51
C ARG A 38 1.63 -3.59 2.29
N ALA A 39 2.42 -4.44 1.63
CA ALA A 39 3.57 -5.09 2.24
C ALA A 39 4.61 -4.06 2.73
N ARG A 40 4.99 -3.10 1.88
CA ARG A 40 5.90 -2.01 2.27
C ARG A 40 5.35 -1.15 3.41
N GLN A 41 4.05 -0.90 3.43
CA GLN A 41 3.44 -0.16 4.54
C GLN A 41 3.54 -0.98 5.83
N ALA A 42 3.23 -2.28 5.80
CA ALA A 42 3.31 -3.15 6.98
C ALA A 42 4.74 -3.32 7.52
N GLU A 43 5.77 -3.21 6.67
CA GLU A 43 7.18 -3.20 7.11
C GLU A 43 7.55 -1.94 7.90
N ASN A 44 6.91 -0.81 7.60
CA ASN A 44 7.30 0.50 8.14
C ASN A 44 6.29 1.07 9.16
N THR A 45 5.08 0.52 9.24
CA THR A 45 4.01 1.06 10.08
C THR A 45 3.38 -0.02 10.94
N VAL A 46 3.08 0.36 12.19
CA VAL A 46 2.30 -0.45 13.11
C VAL A 46 0.89 0.13 13.18
N THR A 47 -0.12 -0.70 12.88
CA THR A 47 -1.53 -0.32 13.04
C THR A 47 -2.05 -0.92 14.33
N VAL A 48 -2.61 -0.08 15.21
CA VAL A 48 -3.14 -0.51 16.51
C VAL A 48 -4.61 -0.13 16.61
N THR A 49 -5.44 -1.00 17.18
CA THR A 49 -6.83 -0.72 17.51
C THR A 49 -6.95 -0.40 18.98
N ILE A 50 -7.52 0.76 19.31
CA ILE A 50 -7.67 1.28 20.67
C ILE A 50 -9.12 1.71 20.87
N ASN A 51 -9.70 1.47 22.05
CA ASN A 51 -11.05 1.94 22.32
C ASN A 51 -11.09 3.47 22.40
N ARG A 52 -12.17 4.08 21.90
CA ARG A 52 -12.32 5.54 21.92
C ARG A 52 -12.31 6.13 23.33
N ALA A 53 -12.79 5.37 24.32
CA ALA A 53 -12.76 5.77 25.73
C ALA A 53 -11.33 5.95 26.28
N ASP A 54 -10.36 5.20 25.75
CA ASP A 54 -8.98 5.17 26.24
C ASP A 54 -8.12 6.29 25.64
N LEU A 55 -8.58 6.95 24.56
CA LEU A 55 -7.83 8.03 23.90
C LEU A 55 -7.46 9.18 24.85
N LYS A 56 -8.35 9.53 25.79
CA LYS A 56 -8.09 10.60 26.75
C LYS A 56 -6.92 10.25 27.69
N ALA A 57 -6.85 9.00 28.13
CA ALA A 57 -5.76 8.53 28.99
C ALA A 57 -4.43 8.51 28.22
N LEU A 58 -4.45 8.06 26.96
CA LEU A 58 -3.28 8.03 26.09
C LEU A 58 -2.72 9.44 25.81
N LYS A 59 -3.58 10.40 25.47
CA LYS A 59 -3.17 11.81 25.30
C LYS A 59 -2.49 12.37 26.56
N ARG A 60 -3.04 12.06 27.74
CA ARG A 60 -2.46 12.49 29.02
C ARG A 60 -1.10 11.85 29.27
N ALA A 61 -0.95 10.56 28.98
CA ALA A 61 0.32 9.87 29.16
C ALA A 61 1.43 10.46 28.28
N ILE A 62 1.11 10.80 27.02
CA ILE A 62 2.08 11.39 26.09
C ILE A 62 2.48 12.80 26.52
N ALA A 63 1.53 13.63 26.95
CA ALA A 63 1.82 14.97 27.46
C ALA A 63 2.72 14.98 28.71
N LEU A 64 2.74 13.89 29.48
CA LEU A 64 3.66 13.77 30.62
C LEU A 64 5.10 13.47 30.17
N VAL A 65 5.30 13.07 28.91
CA VAL A 65 6.62 12.67 28.43
C VAL A 65 7.58 13.87 28.31
N ASP A 66 7.05 15.07 28.10
CA ASP A 66 7.84 16.29 28.02
C ASP A 66 8.65 16.58 29.29
N PHE A 67 8.18 16.07 30.45
CA PHE A 67 8.79 16.29 31.75
C PHE A 67 9.95 15.33 32.06
N PHE A 68 10.21 14.31 31.25
CA PHE A 68 11.36 13.43 31.48
C PHE A 68 12.61 14.03 30.82
N PRO A 69 13.62 14.42 31.60
CA PRO A 69 14.83 15.05 31.06
C PRO A 69 15.72 14.07 30.29
N GLU A 70 15.54 12.76 30.50
CA GLU A 70 16.36 11.71 29.88
C GLU A 70 16.04 11.45 28.40
N LEU A 71 14.91 11.94 27.89
CA LEU A 71 14.58 11.76 26.48
C LEU A 71 15.47 12.60 25.57
N SER A 72 16.03 11.92 24.57
CA SER A 72 16.75 12.52 23.46
C SER A 72 15.82 13.36 22.57
N THR A 73 16.41 14.26 21.78
CA THR A 73 15.67 15.07 20.80
C THR A 73 14.89 14.21 19.81
N ASP A 74 15.48 13.11 19.34
CA ASP A 74 14.86 12.21 18.37
C ASP A 74 13.62 11.51 18.94
N GLU A 75 13.68 11.10 20.21
CA GLU A 75 12.53 10.48 20.90
C GLU A 75 11.40 11.50 21.12
N ARG A 76 11.73 12.75 21.44
CA ARG A 76 10.74 13.84 21.55
C ARG A 76 10.05 14.11 20.23
N GLU A 77 10.80 14.17 19.13
CA GLU A 77 10.22 14.30 17.80
C GLU A 77 9.34 13.10 17.43
N ALA A 78 9.77 11.88 17.76
CA ALA A 78 8.99 10.68 17.53
C ALA A 78 7.65 10.74 18.28
N LEU A 79 7.67 11.15 19.55
CA LEU A 79 6.46 11.29 20.36
C LEU A 79 5.54 12.41 19.87
N SER A 80 6.09 13.52 19.38
CA SER A 80 5.28 14.58 18.76
C SER A 80 4.52 14.09 17.52
N ARG A 81 5.14 13.20 16.71
CA ARG A 81 4.44 12.55 15.59
C ARG A 81 3.30 11.64 16.07
N VAL A 82 3.51 10.89 17.14
CA VAL A 82 2.48 10.02 17.73
C VAL A 82 1.34 10.85 18.33
N GLU A 83 1.66 11.91 19.06
CA GLU A 83 0.69 12.83 19.63
C GLU A 83 -0.21 13.44 18.55
N SER A 84 0.41 13.95 17.47
CA SER A 84 -0.30 14.52 16.32
C SER A 84 -1.26 13.51 15.67
N ALA A 85 -0.83 12.26 15.49
CA ALA A 85 -1.67 11.19 14.94
C ALA A 85 -2.87 10.88 15.86
N ILE A 86 -2.68 10.89 17.18
CA ILE A 86 -3.75 10.65 18.15
C ILE A 86 -4.74 11.83 18.20
N TYR A 87 -4.28 13.07 18.01
CA TYR A 87 -5.18 14.22 17.90
C TYR A 87 -6.03 14.18 16.64
N GLN A 88 -5.48 13.76 15.50
CA GLN A 88 -6.22 13.62 14.24
C GLN A 88 -7.27 12.50 14.29
N ALA A 89 -7.09 11.48 15.13
CA ALA A 89 -7.99 10.35 15.25
C ALA A 89 -9.23 10.61 16.13
N GLY A 90 -9.22 11.67 16.96
CA GLY A 90 -10.26 11.96 17.97
C GLY A 90 -11.34 12.91 17.48
#